data_AF-A0A5Q8CHS1-F1
#
_entry.id   AF-A0A5Q8CHS1-F1
#
_cell.length_a   1.000
_cell.length_b   1.000
_cell.length_c   1.000
_cell.angle_alpha   90.00
_cell.angle_beta   90.00
_cell.angle_gamma   90.00
#
_symmetry.space_group_name_H-M   'P 1'
#
loop_
_entity.id
_entity.type
_entity.pdbx_description
1 polymer ?
#
loop_
_entity_poly.entity_id
_entity_poly.type
_entity_poly.pdbx_seq_one_letter_code
_entity_poly.pdbx_strand_id
1 'polypeptide(L)'
;MKIPKSILLDPEANKAYGAFAVAVSVLAFAYSSNFGQVLILAYYAVWLPLFFVDYRRFTWKLSNAWLPILFATYVCLSVFWSQAAGISARAAVQYSSHIVCAYIAARTISVRTLVLGSLIGIFVVLLYSLKVNAYALDIMDGTFNFVGAFASKNQVGFFSSFGIFLSFVFLMFYRRNWLSFFWTAPIILMSAYMLAISHSATSVASLPAVLGIVILLTMSRVLSRRYRRVLFVVGGGALVAGVVAALNLGLLDVVLGIFGKDSTLTGRTYLWQQGWEAAQLHPLLGYGYAAYWVQGFADPERLWAEFYITTRTGFHFHNTYIETLVEIGFVGVTMLALIILRAFYGHISKVVFGVWSADSVVLAGAVGLMLIRSFFEVEILGPYFMASFIVYYGLFKLNPLPVARRRRVAIPVQDEKPANGHMPAPV
;
A
#
# COMPACT_ATOMS: atom_id res chain seq x y z
N MET A 1 7.88 27.52 -22.93
CA MET A 1 8.18 27.56 -21.48
C MET A 1 8.95 26.29 -21.09
N LYS A 2 10.14 26.39 -20.48
CA LYS A 2 10.86 25.23 -19.95
C LYS A 2 10.44 25.02 -18.49
N ILE A 3 9.60 24.02 -18.22
CA ILE A 3 9.25 23.66 -16.84
C ILE A 3 10.53 23.15 -16.14
N PRO A 4 10.94 23.72 -15.00
CA PRO A 4 12.12 23.27 -14.28
C PRO A 4 11.97 21.80 -13.86
N LYS A 5 12.98 20.96 -14.16
CA LYS A 5 12.99 19.54 -13.76
C LYS A 5 12.79 19.35 -12.24
N SER A 6 13.22 20.31 -11.43
CA SER A 6 13.05 20.30 -9.97
C SER A 6 11.58 20.34 -9.54
N ILE A 7 10.70 21.03 -10.26
CA ILE A 7 9.26 21.09 -9.93
C ILE A 7 8.58 19.72 -10.09
N LEU A 8 9.13 18.86 -10.94
CA LEU A 8 8.57 17.52 -11.19
C LEU A 8 9.24 16.44 -10.34
N LEU A 9 10.56 16.51 -10.17
CA LEU A 9 11.34 15.41 -9.62
C LEU A 9 11.86 15.65 -8.19
N ASP A 10 12.04 16.89 -7.73
CA ASP A 10 12.57 17.14 -6.39
C ASP A 10 11.48 16.94 -5.31
N PRO A 11 11.60 15.95 -4.40
CA PRO A 11 10.58 15.66 -3.39
C PRO A 11 10.22 16.86 -2.49
N GLU A 12 11.13 17.83 -2.35
CA GLU A 12 10.89 19.02 -1.54
C GLU A 12 10.15 20.13 -2.29
N ALA A 13 10.30 20.19 -3.62
CA ALA A 13 9.73 21.22 -4.48
C ALA A 13 8.49 20.76 -5.27
N ASN A 14 8.31 19.44 -5.45
CA ASN A 14 7.23 18.86 -6.29
C ASN A 14 5.93 18.55 -5.53
N LYS A 15 5.72 19.14 -4.34
CA LYS A 15 4.62 18.79 -3.44
C LYS A 15 3.24 18.85 -4.10
N ALA A 16 2.97 19.90 -4.89
CA ALA A 16 1.68 20.06 -5.58
C ALA A 16 1.46 18.97 -6.64
N TYR A 17 2.42 18.79 -7.54
CA TYR A 17 2.35 17.76 -8.57
C TYR A 17 2.28 16.35 -7.98
N GLY A 18 3.12 16.05 -6.99
CA GLY A 18 3.14 14.75 -6.34
C GLY A 18 1.84 14.44 -5.60
N ALA A 19 1.25 15.42 -4.90
CA ALA A 19 -0.04 15.22 -4.23
C ALA A 19 -1.16 14.99 -5.24
N PHE A 20 -1.17 15.73 -6.36
CA PHE A 20 -2.10 15.51 -7.46
C PHE A 20 -1.93 14.12 -8.10
N ALA A 21 -0.70 13.72 -8.44
CA ALA A 21 -0.41 12.42 -9.03
C ALA A 21 -0.86 11.26 -8.13
N VAL A 22 -0.63 11.37 -6.81
CA VAL A 22 -1.10 10.37 -5.85
C VAL A 22 -2.62 10.37 -5.75
N ALA A 23 -3.28 11.53 -5.69
CA ALA A 23 -4.75 11.60 -5.63
C ALA A 23 -5.40 10.98 -6.88
N VAL A 24 -4.86 11.24 -8.08
CA VAL A 24 -5.28 10.58 -9.34
C VAL A 24 -5.06 9.07 -9.25
N SER A 25 -3.92 8.64 -8.71
CA SER A 25 -3.63 7.20 -8.51
C SER A 25 -4.65 6.56 -7.57
N VAL A 26 -5.01 7.21 -6.46
CA VAL A 26 -6.02 6.71 -5.51
C VAL A 26 -7.38 6.52 -6.20
N LEU A 27 -7.80 7.49 -7.02
CA LEU A 27 -9.05 7.41 -7.78
C LEU A 27 -9.01 6.26 -8.80
N ALA A 28 -7.89 6.11 -9.51
CA ALA A 28 -7.70 4.99 -10.43
C ALA A 28 -7.73 3.64 -9.71
N PHE A 29 -7.12 3.55 -8.53
CA PHE A 29 -7.09 2.32 -7.76
C PHE A 29 -8.44 1.97 -7.13
N ALA A 30 -9.26 2.99 -6.84
CA ALA A 30 -10.59 2.78 -6.31
C ALA A 30 -11.59 2.38 -7.41
N TYR A 31 -11.54 3.02 -8.58
CA TYR A 31 -12.65 2.98 -9.55
C TYR A 31 -12.23 2.66 -10.99
N SER A 32 -11.04 2.12 -11.22
CA SER A 32 -10.66 1.64 -12.57
C SER A 32 -11.59 0.53 -13.08
N SER A 33 -12.21 -0.26 -12.19
CA SER A 33 -13.27 -1.21 -12.56
C SER A 33 -14.51 -0.53 -13.15
N ASN A 34 -14.81 0.70 -12.74
CA ASN A 34 -16.04 1.40 -13.09
C ASN A 34 -15.84 2.32 -14.30
N PHE A 35 -14.71 3.05 -14.33
CA PHE A 35 -14.39 4.01 -15.40
C PHE A 35 -13.41 3.46 -16.44
N GLY A 36 -12.96 2.21 -16.26
CA GLY A 36 -12.13 1.49 -17.21
C GLY A 36 -10.80 2.17 -17.52
N GLN A 37 -10.47 2.19 -18.82
CA GLN A 37 -9.17 2.59 -19.33
C GLN A 37 -8.82 4.06 -19.05
N VAL A 38 -9.81 4.95 -18.93
CA VAL A 38 -9.56 6.40 -18.75
C VAL A 38 -8.76 6.67 -17.48
N LEU A 39 -9.14 6.06 -16.35
CA LEU A 39 -8.43 6.24 -15.09
C LEU A 39 -7.07 5.55 -15.09
N ILE A 40 -6.94 4.40 -15.77
CA ILE A 40 -5.66 3.70 -15.94
C ILE A 40 -4.68 4.57 -16.75
N LEU A 41 -5.15 5.17 -17.84
CA LEU A 41 -4.35 6.08 -18.66
C LEU A 41 -3.98 7.35 -17.90
N ALA A 42 -4.89 7.90 -17.09
CA ALA A 42 -4.59 9.03 -16.22
C ALA A 42 -3.50 8.68 -15.18
N TYR A 43 -3.59 7.50 -14.56
CA TYR A 43 -2.56 6.97 -13.66
C TYR A 43 -1.20 6.85 -14.36
N TYR A 44 -1.15 6.31 -15.57
CA TYR A 44 0.09 6.22 -16.33
C TYR A 44 0.63 7.59 -16.75
N ALA A 45 -0.25 8.52 -17.15
CA ALA A 45 0.12 9.87 -17.56
C ALA A 45 0.79 10.67 -16.44
N VAL A 46 0.45 10.42 -15.17
CA VAL A 46 1.06 11.11 -14.03
C VAL A 46 2.39 10.48 -13.56
N TRP A 47 2.76 9.27 -14.00
CA TRP A 47 4.01 8.63 -13.53
C TRP A 47 5.00 8.33 -14.65
N LEU A 48 4.58 7.70 -15.75
CA LEU A 48 5.50 7.22 -16.79
C LEU A 48 6.28 8.34 -17.49
N PRO A 49 5.71 9.52 -17.81
CA PRO A 49 6.46 10.61 -18.42
C PRO A 49 7.66 11.09 -17.58
N LEU A 50 7.61 10.94 -16.26
CA LEU A 50 8.71 11.34 -15.37
C LEU A 50 9.99 10.56 -15.63
N PHE A 51 9.88 9.31 -16.11
CA PHE A 51 11.03 8.49 -16.46
C PHE A 51 11.90 9.16 -17.53
N PHE A 52 11.28 9.80 -18.53
CA PHE A 52 11.97 10.46 -19.63
C PHE A 52 12.59 11.82 -19.24
N VAL A 53 12.18 12.40 -18.10
CA VAL A 53 12.72 13.69 -17.63
C VAL A 53 14.16 13.55 -17.12
N ASP A 54 14.47 12.43 -16.45
CA ASP A 54 15.79 12.13 -15.89
C ASP A 54 16.03 10.61 -15.70
N TYR A 55 16.32 9.91 -16.80
CA TYR A 55 16.55 8.45 -16.78
C TYR A 55 17.68 8.03 -15.82
N ARG A 56 18.72 8.87 -15.64
CA ARG A 56 19.87 8.58 -14.77
C ARG A 56 19.48 8.46 -13.32
N ARG A 57 18.49 9.26 -12.89
CA ARG A 57 17.94 9.19 -11.53
C ARG A 57 17.26 7.85 -11.26
N PHE A 58 16.59 7.28 -12.26
CA PHE A 58 15.86 6.03 -12.12
C PHE A 58 16.74 4.78 -12.30
N THR A 59 17.80 4.85 -13.10
CA THR A 59 18.76 3.74 -13.25
C THR A 59 19.78 3.67 -12.11
N TRP A 60 19.92 4.73 -11.31
CA TRP A 60 20.85 4.74 -10.18
C TRP A 60 20.52 3.67 -9.13
N LYS A 61 21.48 2.76 -8.89
CA LYS A 61 21.37 1.59 -7.99
C LYS A 61 20.09 0.78 -8.22
N LEU A 62 19.69 0.60 -9.48
CA LEU A 62 18.54 -0.24 -9.84
C LEU A 62 18.72 -1.70 -9.36
N SER A 63 19.96 -2.18 -9.21
CA SER A 63 20.27 -3.49 -8.64
C SER A 63 19.71 -3.70 -7.23
N ASN A 64 19.45 -2.63 -6.46
CA ASN A 64 18.81 -2.74 -5.14
C ASN A 64 17.33 -3.16 -5.23
N ALA A 65 16.71 -3.01 -6.39
CA ALA A 65 15.34 -3.43 -6.69
C ALA A 65 15.27 -4.86 -7.29
N TRP A 66 16.32 -5.67 -7.13
CA TRP A 66 16.40 -7.02 -7.71
C TRP A 66 15.18 -7.89 -7.40
N LEU A 67 14.63 -7.83 -6.18
CA LEU A 67 13.51 -8.69 -5.77
C LEU A 67 12.20 -8.33 -6.48
N PRO A 68 11.72 -7.07 -6.50
CA PRO A 68 10.59 -6.67 -7.34
C PRO A 68 10.81 -6.89 -8.83
N ILE A 69 12.03 -6.69 -9.34
CA ILE A 69 12.34 -6.94 -10.75
C ILE A 69 12.25 -8.44 -11.06
N LEU A 70 12.80 -9.29 -10.20
CA LEU A 70 12.70 -10.73 -10.32
C LEU A 70 11.24 -11.19 -10.28
N PHE A 71 10.43 -10.62 -9.37
CA PHE A 71 9.01 -10.95 -9.28
C PHE A 71 8.21 -10.50 -10.50
N ALA A 72 8.42 -9.28 -10.99
CA ALA A 72 7.81 -8.81 -12.23
C ALA A 72 8.22 -9.69 -13.43
N THR A 73 9.49 -10.08 -13.49
CA THR A 73 10.00 -10.99 -14.52
C THR A 73 9.33 -12.36 -14.43
N TYR A 74 9.23 -12.94 -13.22
CA TYR A 74 8.57 -14.21 -12.98
C TYR A 74 7.09 -14.17 -13.39
N VAL A 75 6.37 -13.11 -13.03
CA VAL A 75 4.99 -12.87 -13.46
C VAL A 75 4.88 -12.79 -14.99
N CYS A 76 5.78 -12.09 -15.67
CA CYS A 76 5.82 -12.05 -17.14
C CYS A 76 6.15 -13.41 -17.77
N LEU A 77 7.09 -14.17 -17.19
CA LEU A 77 7.43 -15.51 -17.65
C LEU A 77 6.27 -16.49 -17.47
N SER A 78 5.38 -16.26 -16.49
CA SER A 78 4.23 -17.13 -16.26
C SER A 78 3.28 -17.27 -17.43
N VAL A 79 3.36 -16.37 -18.40
CA VAL A 79 2.64 -16.47 -19.68
C VAL A 79 2.98 -17.77 -20.42
N PHE A 80 4.21 -18.29 -20.30
CA PHE A 80 4.65 -19.47 -21.05
C PHE A 80 4.07 -20.80 -20.56
N TRP A 81 3.67 -20.88 -19.28
CA TRP A 81 3.01 -22.06 -18.72
C TRP A 81 1.55 -21.81 -18.33
N SER A 82 1.03 -20.62 -18.64
CA SER A 82 -0.31 -20.21 -18.25
C SER A 82 -1.39 -20.97 -19.04
N GLN A 83 -2.40 -21.45 -18.32
CA GLN A 83 -3.61 -22.02 -18.93
C GLN A 83 -4.45 -20.97 -19.67
N ALA A 84 -4.26 -19.68 -19.36
CA ALA A 84 -4.94 -18.56 -20.02
C ALA A 84 -3.92 -17.48 -20.46
N ALA A 85 -2.97 -17.87 -21.33
CA ALA A 85 -1.82 -17.06 -21.71
C ALA A 85 -2.15 -15.61 -22.13
N GLY A 86 -3.24 -15.38 -22.88
CA GLY A 86 -3.66 -14.04 -23.29
C GLY A 86 -4.09 -13.13 -22.11
N ILE A 87 -4.77 -13.69 -21.11
CA ILE A 87 -5.16 -12.98 -19.89
C ILE A 87 -3.92 -12.71 -19.05
N SER A 88 -3.07 -13.71 -18.87
CA SER A 88 -1.81 -13.58 -18.14
C SER A 88 -0.87 -12.54 -18.76
N ALA A 89 -0.74 -12.51 -20.08
CA ALA A 89 0.12 -11.54 -20.76
C ALA A 89 -0.34 -10.10 -20.50
N ARG A 90 -1.65 -9.84 -20.63
CA ARG A 90 -2.22 -8.53 -20.32
C ARG A 90 -2.02 -8.17 -18.86
N ALA A 91 -2.38 -9.06 -17.94
CA ALA A 91 -2.28 -8.83 -16.51
C ALA A 91 -0.82 -8.60 -16.07
N ALA A 92 0.13 -9.38 -16.60
CA ALA A 92 1.55 -9.27 -16.29
C ALA A 92 2.13 -7.92 -16.71
N VAL A 93 1.75 -7.40 -17.88
CA VAL A 93 2.15 -6.06 -18.35
C VAL A 93 1.58 -4.97 -17.44
N GLN A 94 0.30 -5.08 -17.06
CA GLN A 94 -0.36 -4.13 -16.16
C GLN A 94 0.28 -4.14 -14.76
N TYR A 95 0.60 -5.32 -14.23
CA TYR A 95 1.21 -5.45 -12.91
C TYR A 95 2.67 -4.96 -12.91
N SER A 96 3.44 -5.31 -13.94
CA SER A 96 4.83 -4.87 -14.08
C SER A 96 4.94 -3.35 -14.26
N SER A 97 4.08 -2.75 -15.09
CA SER A 97 4.02 -1.29 -15.25
C SER A 97 3.57 -0.59 -13.95
N HIS A 98 2.66 -1.20 -13.17
CA HIS A 98 2.28 -0.72 -11.85
C HIS A 98 3.46 -0.69 -10.86
N ILE A 99 4.29 -1.74 -10.84
CA ILE A 99 5.53 -1.78 -10.05
C ILE A 99 6.48 -0.66 -10.48
N VAL A 100 6.61 -0.41 -11.79
CA VAL A 100 7.43 0.70 -12.33
C VAL A 100 6.89 2.06 -11.88
N CYS A 101 5.58 2.28 -11.92
CA CYS A 101 4.98 3.51 -11.40
C CYS A 101 5.23 3.70 -9.90
N ALA A 102 5.12 2.65 -9.09
CA ALA A 102 5.47 2.70 -7.66
C ALA A 102 6.95 3.00 -7.44
N TYR A 103 7.84 2.45 -8.28
CA TYR A 103 9.27 2.77 -8.27
C TYR A 103 9.53 4.24 -8.59
N ILE A 104 8.92 4.77 -9.65
CA ILE A 104 9.03 6.18 -10.02
C ILE A 104 8.54 7.06 -8.88
N ALA A 105 7.37 6.79 -8.31
CA ALA A 105 6.82 7.51 -7.17
C ALA A 105 7.78 7.52 -5.98
N ALA A 106 8.33 6.35 -5.61
CA ALA A 106 9.29 6.25 -4.51
C ALA A 106 10.57 7.06 -4.75
N ARG A 107 10.94 7.31 -6.01
CA ARG A 107 12.09 8.13 -6.38
C ARG A 107 11.77 9.61 -6.51
N THR A 108 10.52 10.01 -6.74
CA THR A 108 10.14 11.40 -7.05
C THR A 108 9.45 12.12 -5.90
N ILE A 109 8.62 11.46 -5.10
CA ILE A 109 7.81 12.13 -4.06
C ILE A 109 8.27 11.78 -2.64
N SER A 110 7.97 12.63 -1.67
CA SER A 110 8.23 12.37 -0.24
C SER A 110 7.12 11.52 0.40
N VAL A 111 7.39 10.88 1.55
CA VAL A 111 6.35 10.16 2.31
C VAL A 111 5.22 11.09 2.73
N ARG A 112 5.55 12.33 3.12
CA ARG A 112 4.56 13.36 3.41
C ARG A 112 3.65 13.67 2.21
N THR A 113 4.22 13.78 1.01
CA THR A 113 3.45 14.02 -0.22
C THR A 113 2.53 12.85 -0.55
N LEU A 114 3.00 11.61 -0.35
CA LEU A 114 2.17 10.40 -0.46
C LEU A 114 0.99 10.46 0.51
N VAL A 115 1.22 10.75 1.78
CA VAL A 115 0.14 10.85 2.79
C VAL A 115 -0.88 11.92 2.41
N LEU A 116 -0.42 13.12 2.04
CA LEU A 116 -1.31 14.22 1.64
C LEU A 116 -2.13 13.89 0.39
N GLY A 117 -1.49 13.40 -0.66
CA GLY A 117 -2.18 13.03 -1.89
C GLY A 117 -3.17 11.89 -1.67
N SER A 118 -2.81 10.90 -0.84
CA SER A 118 -3.70 9.80 -0.49
C SER A 118 -4.90 10.28 0.31
N LEU A 119 -4.73 11.21 1.27
CA LEU A 119 -5.85 11.80 2.01
C LEU A 119 -6.83 12.53 1.08
N ILE A 120 -6.32 13.34 0.15
CA ILE A 120 -7.15 14.04 -0.85
C ILE A 120 -7.89 13.01 -1.72
N GLY A 121 -7.17 12.01 -2.24
CA GLY A 121 -7.76 10.96 -3.06
C GLY A 121 -8.84 10.17 -2.32
N ILE A 122 -8.57 9.74 -1.08
CA ILE A 122 -9.51 9.00 -0.23
C ILE A 122 -10.75 9.85 0.04
N PHE A 123 -10.58 11.14 0.34
CA PHE A 123 -11.72 12.03 0.55
C PHE A 123 -12.64 12.07 -0.68
N VAL A 124 -12.07 12.24 -1.88
CA VAL A 124 -12.86 12.24 -3.13
C VAL A 124 -13.50 10.87 -3.39
N VAL A 125 -12.77 9.78 -3.15
CA VAL A 125 -13.27 8.41 -3.29
C VAL A 125 -14.47 8.17 -2.39
N LEU A 126 -14.36 8.48 -1.11
CA LEU A 126 -15.42 8.27 -0.12
C LEU A 126 -16.63 9.17 -0.41
N LEU A 127 -16.42 10.44 -0.80
CA LEU A 127 -17.50 11.33 -1.24
C LEU A 127 -18.27 10.78 -2.44
N TYR A 128 -17.55 10.27 -3.45
CA TYR A 128 -18.20 9.67 -4.62
C TYR A 128 -18.96 8.40 -4.25
N SER A 129 -18.41 7.56 -3.36
CA SER A 129 -19.11 6.38 -2.85
C SER A 129 -20.39 6.74 -2.09
N LEU A 130 -20.37 7.77 -1.25
CA LEU A 130 -21.58 8.28 -0.58
C LEU A 130 -22.61 8.82 -1.58
N LYS A 131 -22.16 9.49 -2.65
CA LYS A 131 -23.05 9.95 -3.71
C LYS A 131 -23.73 8.79 -4.44
N VAL A 132 -22.99 7.72 -4.73
CA VAL A 132 -23.55 6.52 -5.39
C VAL A 132 -24.51 5.77 -4.47
N ASN A 133 -24.22 5.74 -3.16
CA ASN A 133 -25.11 5.20 -2.13
C ASN A 133 -25.64 3.78 -2.39
N ALA A 134 -24.82 2.89 -2.99
CA ALA A 134 -25.25 1.53 -3.28
C ALA A 134 -25.01 0.58 -2.10
N TYR A 135 -25.92 -0.38 -1.98
CA TYR A 135 -25.84 -1.50 -1.04
C TYR A 135 -25.84 -2.80 -1.83
N ALA A 136 -25.04 -3.77 -1.39
CA ALA A 136 -25.00 -5.10 -2.01
C ALA A 136 -25.22 -6.18 -0.94
N LEU A 137 -25.89 -7.25 -1.34
CA LEU A 137 -26.01 -8.47 -0.55
C LEU A 137 -24.64 -9.15 -0.50
N ASP A 138 -24.12 -9.35 0.70
CA ASP A 138 -22.99 -10.23 0.92
C ASP A 138 -23.50 -11.66 0.99
N ILE A 139 -23.19 -12.46 -0.02
CA ILE A 139 -23.65 -13.85 -0.14
C ILE A 139 -23.02 -14.74 0.94
N MET A 140 -21.82 -14.39 1.44
CA MET A 140 -21.14 -15.15 2.48
C MET A 140 -21.77 -14.92 3.86
N ASP A 141 -22.20 -13.68 4.14
CA ASP A 141 -22.73 -13.27 5.44
C ASP A 141 -24.28 -13.12 5.44
N GLY A 142 -24.95 -13.24 4.29
CA GLY A 142 -26.40 -13.04 4.14
C GLY A 142 -26.90 -11.61 4.41
N THR A 143 -26.00 -10.63 4.53
CA THR A 143 -26.32 -9.26 4.99
C THR A 143 -26.19 -8.23 3.87
N PHE A 144 -27.10 -7.26 3.85
CA PHE A 144 -27.01 -6.10 2.96
C PHE A 144 -26.09 -5.06 3.58
N ASN A 145 -24.94 -4.81 2.94
CA ASN A 145 -23.92 -3.90 3.44
C ASN A 145 -23.71 -2.74 2.48
N PHE A 146 -23.30 -1.60 3.02
CA PHE A 146 -22.95 -0.44 2.21
C PHE A 146 -21.69 -0.74 1.38
N VAL A 147 -21.79 -0.58 0.06
CA VAL A 147 -20.70 -0.79 -0.89
C VAL A 147 -20.36 0.50 -1.66
N GLY A 148 -21.26 1.48 -1.68
CA GLY A 148 -21.02 2.77 -2.34
C GLY A 148 -20.75 2.57 -3.83
N ALA A 149 -19.62 3.08 -4.32
CA ALA A 149 -19.22 2.91 -5.71
C ALA A 149 -18.29 1.70 -5.95
N PHE A 150 -18.05 0.88 -4.94
CA PHE A 150 -17.19 -0.30 -5.04
C PHE A 150 -17.96 -1.55 -5.47
N ALA A 151 -17.25 -2.67 -5.62
CA ALA A 151 -17.87 -3.99 -5.81
C ALA A 151 -18.06 -4.76 -4.49
N SER A 152 -17.33 -4.37 -3.43
CA SER A 152 -17.34 -5.08 -2.15
C SER A 152 -17.27 -4.12 -0.95
N LYS A 153 -17.98 -4.49 0.13
CA LYS A 153 -17.94 -3.78 1.42
C LYS A 153 -16.53 -3.68 1.99
N ASN A 154 -15.67 -4.66 1.70
CA ASN A 154 -14.30 -4.69 2.21
C ASN A 154 -13.42 -3.61 1.57
N GLN A 155 -13.74 -3.16 0.34
CA GLN A 155 -13.06 -2.05 -0.31
C GLN A 155 -13.44 -0.71 0.34
N VAL A 156 -14.72 -0.48 0.64
CA VAL A 156 -15.15 0.68 1.44
C VAL A 156 -14.45 0.69 2.79
N GLY A 157 -14.47 -0.45 3.47
CA GLY A 157 -13.78 -0.61 4.75
C GLY A 157 -12.29 -0.31 4.64
N PHE A 158 -11.62 -0.75 3.56
CA PHE A 158 -10.20 -0.50 3.33
C PHE A 158 -9.88 0.99 3.19
N PHE A 159 -10.56 1.69 2.27
CA PHE A 159 -10.30 3.11 2.05
C PHE A 159 -10.65 3.95 3.29
N SER A 160 -11.68 3.54 4.03
CA SER A 160 -12.08 4.19 5.29
C SER A 160 -11.05 3.98 6.40
N SER A 161 -10.63 2.74 6.68
CA SER A 161 -9.62 2.48 7.72
C SER A 161 -8.26 3.08 7.35
N PHE A 162 -7.87 3.03 6.08
CA PHE A 162 -6.65 3.67 5.59
C PHE A 162 -6.73 5.20 5.69
N GLY A 163 -7.90 5.80 5.43
CA GLY A 163 -8.15 7.23 5.64
C GLY A 163 -7.98 7.66 7.09
N ILE A 164 -8.50 6.90 8.05
CA ILE A 164 -8.31 7.13 9.49
C ILE A 164 -6.83 7.00 9.86
N PHE A 165 -6.18 5.92 9.42
CA PHE A 165 -4.75 5.69 9.66
C PHE A 165 -3.89 6.85 9.13
N LEU A 166 -4.10 7.26 7.88
CA LEU A 166 -3.36 8.35 7.26
C LEU A 166 -3.61 9.70 7.95
N SER A 167 -4.84 9.94 8.39
CA SER A 167 -5.19 11.15 9.14
C SER A 167 -4.49 11.19 10.49
N PHE A 168 -4.44 10.05 11.19
CA PHE A 168 -3.73 9.91 12.45
C PHE A 168 -2.23 10.21 12.31
N VAL A 169 -1.54 9.56 11.36
CA VAL A 169 -0.10 9.81 11.15
C VAL A 169 0.18 11.22 10.64
N PHE A 170 -0.72 11.80 9.83
CA PHE A 170 -0.59 13.17 9.37
C PHE A 170 -0.65 14.16 10.53
N LEU A 171 -1.65 14.01 11.41
CA LEU A 171 -1.80 14.86 12.59
C LEU A 171 -0.64 14.71 13.58
N MET A 172 -0.11 13.50 13.71
CA MET A 172 1.00 13.20 14.61
C MET A 172 2.36 13.75 14.11
N PHE A 173 2.66 13.64 12.81
CA PHE A 173 4.02 13.90 12.30
C PHE A 173 4.15 15.06 11.32
N TYR A 174 3.09 15.39 10.58
CA TYR A 174 3.18 16.31 9.43
C TYR A 174 2.31 17.56 9.57
N ARG A 175 1.56 17.68 10.67
CA ARG A 175 0.75 18.85 11.03
C ARG A 175 1.62 20.09 11.19
N ARG A 176 1.23 21.19 10.54
CA ARG A 176 1.96 22.47 10.60
C ARG A 176 1.28 23.50 11.49
N ASN A 177 -0.05 23.53 11.49
CA ASN A 177 -0.88 24.54 12.16
C ASN A 177 -2.26 23.97 12.54
N TRP A 178 -3.11 24.78 13.19
CA TRP A 178 -4.48 24.37 13.54
C TRP A 178 -5.37 24.17 12.31
N LEU A 179 -5.15 24.94 11.24
CA LEU A 179 -5.87 24.79 9.96
C LEU A 179 -5.69 23.38 9.38
N SER A 180 -4.53 22.77 9.56
CA SER A 180 -4.29 21.38 9.12
C SER A 180 -5.27 20.39 9.77
N PHE A 181 -5.72 20.65 11.01
CA PHE A 181 -6.72 19.83 11.70
C PHE A 181 -8.11 20.02 11.07
N PHE A 182 -8.48 21.26 10.78
CA PHE A 182 -9.75 21.59 10.13
C PHE A 182 -9.90 20.87 8.78
N TRP A 183 -8.84 20.81 7.98
CA TRP A 183 -8.85 20.08 6.70
C TRP A 183 -8.91 18.56 6.83
N THR A 184 -8.37 17.99 7.91
CA THR A 184 -8.39 16.53 8.13
C THR A 184 -9.66 16.03 8.80
N ALA A 185 -10.35 16.88 9.58
CA ALA A 185 -11.54 16.49 10.34
C ALA A 185 -12.67 15.89 9.47
N PRO A 186 -13.03 16.48 8.30
CA PRO A 186 -14.04 15.89 7.41
C PRO A 186 -13.66 14.49 6.91
N ILE A 187 -12.37 14.26 6.64
CA ILE A 187 -11.86 12.96 6.17
C ILE A 187 -12.02 11.93 7.29
N ILE A 188 -11.66 12.27 8.52
CA ILE A 188 -11.79 11.38 9.69
C ILE A 188 -13.26 11.03 9.93
N LEU A 189 -14.14 12.03 9.97
CA LEU A 189 -15.57 11.82 10.24
C LEU A 189 -16.22 10.94 9.18
N MET A 190 -15.96 11.25 7.89
CA MET A 190 -16.49 10.45 6.79
C MET A 190 -15.94 9.04 6.79
N SER A 191 -14.64 8.87 7.04
CA SER A 191 -14.02 7.55 7.12
C SER A 191 -14.56 6.74 8.30
N ALA A 192 -14.78 7.36 9.47
CA ALA A 192 -15.37 6.69 10.62
C ALA A 192 -16.82 6.26 10.35
N TYR A 193 -17.62 7.15 9.76
CA TYR A 193 -18.99 6.85 9.36
C TYR A 193 -19.06 5.70 8.34
N MET A 194 -18.28 5.77 7.26
CA MET A 194 -18.27 4.74 6.22
C MET A 194 -17.70 3.41 6.72
N LEU A 195 -16.70 3.43 7.59
CA LEU A 195 -16.19 2.22 8.23
C LEU A 195 -17.30 1.54 9.06
N ALA A 196 -18.07 2.31 9.83
CA ALA A 196 -19.16 1.78 10.64
C ALA A 196 -20.26 1.13 9.80
N ILE A 197 -20.74 1.79 8.74
CA ILE A 197 -21.83 1.26 7.89
C ILE A 197 -21.36 0.16 6.92
N SER A 198 -20.06 0.01 6.67
CA SER A 198 -19.53 -1.04 5.79
C SER A 198 -19.53 -2.43 6.44
N HIS A 199 -19.58 -2.51 7.77
CA HIS A 199 -19.46 -3.75 8.55
C HIS A 199 -18.24 -4.62 8.15
N SER A 200 -17.15 -4.01 7.66
CA SER A 200 -15.95 -4.75 7.26
C SER A 200 -15.11 -5.14 8.49
N ALA A 201 -15.32 -6.37 8.98
CA ALA A 201 -14.59 -6.93 10.13
C ALA A 201 -13.06 -6.82 9.98
N THR A 202 -12.52 -7.16 8.81
CA THR A 202 -11.08 -7.06 8.52
C THR A 202 -10.56 -5.63 8.72
N SER A 203 -11.28 -4.62 8.27
CA SER A 203 -10.88 -3.22 8.40
C SER A 203 -10.98 -2.71 9.83
N VAL A 204 -12.04 -3.09 10.55
CA VAL A 204 -12.23 -2.69 11.94
C VAL A 204 -11.19 -3.36 12.85
N ALA A 205 -10.85 -4.63 12.63
CA ALA A 205 -9.84 -5.34 13.42
C ALA A 205 -8.41 -4.87 13.11
N SER A 206 -8.08 -4.63 11.83
CA SER A 206 -6.72 -4.24 11.43
C SER A 206 -6.35 -2.81 11.83
N LEU A 207 -7.32 -1.90 11.96
CA LEU A 207 -7.06 -0.49 12.29
C LEU A 207 -6.45 -0.28 13.69
N PRO A 208 -7.02 -0.78 14.81
CA PRO A 208 -6.40 -0.67 16.12
C PRO A 208 -5.02 -1.34 16.18
N ALA A 209 -4.84 -2.49 15.52
CA ALA A 209 -3.56 -3.19 15.47
C ALA A 209 -2.47 -2.32 14.84
N VAL A 210 -2.74 -1.70 13.68
CA VAL A 210 -1.75 -0.82 13.03
C VAL A 210 -1.51 0.48 13.80
N LEU A 211 -2.55 1.07 14.40
CA LEU A 211 -2.39 2.25 15.25
C LEU A 211 -1.52 1.92 16.47
N GLY A 212 -1.70 0.75 17.08
CA GLY A 212 -0.85 0.23 18.15
C GLY A 212 0.61 0.12 17.71
N ILE A 213 0.88 -0.47 16.53
CA ILE A 213 2.24 -0.54 15.95
C ILE A 213 2.84 0.87 15.82
N VAL A 214 2.11 1.83 15.24
CA VAL A 214 2.61 3.20 15.09
C VAL A 214 2.88 3.86 16.43
N ILE A 215 1.96 3.74 17.40
CA ILE A 215 2.12 4.32 18.74
C ILE A 215 3.35 3.74 19.42
N LEU A 216 3.52 2.41 19.43
CA LEU A 216 4.68 1.75 20.04
C LEU A 216 6.00 2.20 19.39
N LEU A 217 6.05 2.25 18.06
CA LEU A 217 7.24 2.73 17.34
C LEU A 217 7.51 4.22 17.59
N THR A 218 6.47 5.02 17.81
CA THR A 218 6.58 6.44 18.16
C THR A 218 7.11 6.61 19.58
N MET A 219 6.55 5.90 20.55
CA MET A 219 7.01 5.89 21.94
C MET A 219 8.46 5.42 22.04
N SER A 220 8.91 4.52 21.15
CA SER A 220 10.32 4.11 21.09
C SER A 220 11.29 5.26 20.85
N ARG A 221 10.83 6.42 20.34
CA ARG A 221 11.66 7.61 20.06
C ARG A 221 12.42 8.09 21.30
N VAL A 222 11.81 8.05 22.49
CA VAL A 222 12.46 8.53 23.73
C VAL A 222 13.48 7.55 24.29
N LEU A 223 13.47 6.31 23.81
CA LEU A 223 14.33 5.25 24.32
C LEU A 223 15.69 5.25 23.61
N SER A 224 16.73 4.85 24.36
CA SER A 224 18.05 4.60 23.78
C SER A 224 18.00 3.41 22.80
N ARG A 225 18.94 3.36 21.85
CA ARG A 225 18.99 2.26 20.86
C ARG A 225 19.08 0.88 21.53
N ARG A 226 19.74 0.76 22.69
CA ARG A 226 19.82 -0.49 23.43
C ARG A 226 18.44 -0.93 23.92
N TYR A 227 17.67 -0.04 24.56
CA TYR A 227 16.33 -0.35 25.03
C TYR A 227 15.34 -0.66 23.91
N ARG A 228 15.43 0.02 22.75
CA ARG A 228 14.60 -0.30 21.58
C ARG A 228 14.82 -1.74 21.10
N ARG A 229 16.08 -2.20 21.07
CA ARG A 229 16.42 -3.59 20.68
C ARG A 229 15.86 -4.59 21.67
N VAL A 230 16.03 -4.33 22.97
CA VAL A 230 15.49 -5.20 24.03
C VAL A 230 13.96 -5.26 23.92
N LEU A 231 13.27 -4.12 23.83
CA LEU A 231 11.81 -4.10 23.65
C LEU A 231 11.35 -4.77 22.36
N PHE A 232 12.11 -4.66 21.28
CA PHE A 232 11.77 -5.35 20.04
C PHE A 232 11.89 -6.86 20.17
N VAL A 233 12.96 -7.37 20.78
CA VAL A 233 13.16 -8.81 20.99
C VAL A 233 12.17 -9.37 22.01
N VAL A 234 12.11 -8.76 23.20
CA VAL A 234 11.25 -9.19 24.30
C VAL A 234 9.78 -8.96 23.96
N GLY A 235 9.43 -7.78 23.47
CA GLY A 235 8.07 -7.45 23.06
C GLY A 235 7.62 -8.24 21.84
N GLY A 236 8.52 -8.54 20.90
CA GLY A 236 8.23 -9.46 19.80
C GLY A 236 7.94 -10.88 20.31
N GLY A 237 8.75 -11.41 21.22
CA GLY A 237 8.50 -12.70 21.86
C GLY A 237 7.19 -12.73 22.65
N ALA A 238 6.90 -11.69 23.42
CA ALA A 238 5.66 -11.55 24.17
C ALA A 238 4.43 -11.42 23.26
N LEU A 239 4.56 -10.74 22.12
CA LEU A 239 3.50 -10.65 21.11
C LEU A 239 3.19 -12.01 20.51
N VAL A 240 4.23 -12.78 20.13
CA VAL A 240 4.05 -14.15 19.61
C VAL A 240 3.39 -15.02 20.67
N ALA A 241 3.87 -15.01 21.91
CA ALA A 241 3.26 -15.75 23.01
C ALA A 241 1.81 -15.32 23.28
N GLY A 242 1.53 -14.02 23.22
CA GLY A 242 0.19 -13.46 23.42
C GLY A 242 -0.77 -13.83 22.29
N VAL A 243 -0.32 -13.84 21.03
CA VAL A 243 -1.11 -14.33 19.90
C VAL A 243 -1.39 -15.82 20.05
N VAL A 244 -0.38 -16.63 20.37
CA VAL A 244 -0.57 -18.07 20.62
C VAL A 244 -1.57 -18.30 21.75
N ALA A 245 -1.43 -17.59 22.87
CA ALA A 245 -2.38 -17.66 23.98
C ALA A 245 -3.79 -17.22 23.56
N ALA A 246 -3.91 -16.13 22.81
CA ALA A 246 -5.19 -15.63 22.33
C ALA A 246 -5.90 -16.62 21.40
N LEU A 247 -5.16 -17.28 20.51
CA LEU A 247 -5.68 -18.35 19.65
C LEU A 247 -6.17 -19.54 20.48
N ASN A 248 -5.41 -19.96 21.49
CA ASN A 248 -5.80 -21.08 22.36
C ASN A 248 -7.00 -20.76 23.27
N LEU A 249 -7.20 -19.48 23.60
CA LEU A 249 -8.30 -19.01 24.44
C LEU A 249 -9.56 -18.65 23.65
N GLY A 250 -9.59 -18.85 22.33
CA GLY A 250 -10.76 -18.53 21.50
C GLY A 250 -11.05 -17.03 21.34
N LEU A 251 -10.07 -16.15 21.57
CA LEU A 251 -10.26 -14.70 21.44
C LEU A 251 -10.59 -14.26 20.01
N LEU A 252 -10.19 -15.05 19.00
CA LEU A 252 -10.66 -14.83 17.62
C LEU A 252 -12.17 -15.00 17.51
N ASP A 253 -12.75 -15.96 18.21
CA ASP A 253 -14.18 -16.28 18.16
C ASP A 253 -15.01 -15.14 18.78
N VAL A 254 -14.48 -14.52 19.85
CA VAL A 254 -15.10 -13.33 20.47
C VAL A 254 -15.09 -12.14 19.51
N VAL A 255 -13.96 -11.87 18.84
CA VAL A 255 -13.86 -10.76 17.89
C VAL A 255 -14.77 -11.00 16.68
N LEU A 256 -14.82 -12.22 16.17
CA LEU A 256 -15.70 -12.61 15.06
C LEU A 256 -17.19 -12.54 15.47
N GLY A 257 -17.52 -12.97 16.69
CA GLY A 257 -18.87 -12.90 17.25
C GLY A 257 -19.44 -11.48 17.35
N ILE A 258 -18.61 -10.46 17.60
CA ILE A 258 -19.04 -9.04 17.58
C ILE A 258 -19.59 -8.62 16.21
N PHE A 259 -19.10 -9.24 15.14
CA PHE A 259 -19.59 -8.98 13.78
C PHE A 259 -20.69 -9.95 13.34
N GLY A 260 -21.23 -10.76 14.26
CA GLY A 260 -22.20 -11.80 13.95
C GLY A 260 -21.62 -12.89 13.06
N LYS A 261 -20.31 -13.13 13.14
CA LYS A 261 -19.61 -14.15 12.35
C LYS A 261 -19.31 -15.37 13.19
N ASP A 262 -19.62 -16.54 12.63
CA ASP A 262 -19.14 -17.80 13.19
C ASP A 262 -17.62 -17.86 13.11
N SER A 263 -17.01 -18.38 14.18
CA SER A 263 -15.56 -18.57 14.33
C SER A 263 -14.91 -19.35 13.19
N THR A 264 -15.72 -20.14 12.48
CA THR A 264 -15.30 -21.02 11.41
C THR A 264 -14.97 -20.30 10.10
N LEU A 265 -15.28 -19.00 9.94
CA LEU A 265 -15.19 -18.32 8.65
C LEU A 265 -15.69 -19.24 7.51
N THR A 266 -16.76 -20.02 7.76
CA THR A 266 -17.08 -21.29 7.06
C THR A 266 -16.96 -21.21 5.54
N GLY A 267 -17.46 -20.12 4.94
CA GLY A 267 -17.33 -19.87 3.51
C GLY A 267 -15.88 -19.69 3.04
N ARG A 268 -15.05 -18.98 3.80
CA ARG A 268 -13.62 -18.76 3.49
C ARG A 268 -12.75 -19.98 3.80
N THR A 269 -12.99 -20.71 4.89
CA THR A 269 -12.19 -21.91 5.21
C THR A 269 -12.38 -23.02 4.17
N TYR A 270 -13.63 -23.24 3.73
CA TYR A 270 -13.90 -24.12 2.59
C TYR A 270 -13.23 -23.60 1.30
N LEU A 271 -13.41 -22.31 0.96
CA LEU A 271 -12.79 -21.72 -0.23
C LEU A 271 -11.25 -21.81 -0.21
N TRP A 272 -10.63 -21.67 0.96
CA TRP A 272 -9.19 -21.82 1.16
C TRP A 272 -8.72 -23.26 0.99
N GLN A 273 -9.50 -24.23 1.46
CA GLN A 273 -9.24 -25.64 1.21
C GLN A 273 -9.29 -25.93 -0.30
N GLN A 274 -10.29 -25.41 -1.01
CA GLN A 274 -10.41 -25.56 -2.46
C GLN A 274 -9.20 -24.93 -3.20
N GLY A 275 -8.73 -23.77 -2.73
CA GLY A 275 -7.50 -23.16 -3.25
C GLY A 275 -6.25 -24.01 -2.98
N TRP A 276 -6.15 -24.63 -1.80
CA TRP A 276 -5.06 -25.54 -1.48
C TRP A 276 -5.07 -26.78 -2.36
N GLU A 277 -6.23 -27.39 -2.58
CA GLU A 277 -6.43 -28.56 -3.45
C GLU A 277 -6.03 -28.24 -4.90
N ALA A 278 -6.49 -27.09 -5.43
CA ALA A 278 -6.08 -26.62 -6.75
C ALA A 278 -4.55 -26.40 -6.83
N ALA A 279 -3.96 -25.77 -5.82
CA ALA A 279 -2.51 -25.56 -5.78
C ALA A 279 -1.69 -26.86 -5.81
N GLN A 280 -2.19 -27.97 -5.27
CA GLN A 280 -1.49 -29.26 -5.31
C GLN A 280 -1.33 -29.81 -6.74
N LEU A 281 -2.17 -29.38 -7.69
CA LEU A 281 -2.07 -29.81 -9.09
C LEU A 281 -0.89 -29.13 -9.81
N HIS A 282 -0.56 -27.89 -9.42
CA HIS A 282 0.54 -27.10 -9.99
C HIS A 282 1.38 -26.39 -8.91
N PRO A 283 2.04 -27.13 -8.01
CA PRO A 283 2.54 -26.57 -6.75
C PRO A 283 3.68 -25.57 -6.92
N LEU A 284 4.60 -25.80 -7.86
CA LEU A 284 5.78 -24.95 -8.01
C LEU A 284 5.49 -23.66 -8.77
N LEU A 285 4.80 -23.77 -9.91
CA LEU A 285 4.63 -22.66 -10.87
C LEU A 285 3.20 -22.10 -10.93
N GLY A 286 2.22 -22.78 -10.34
CA GLY A 286 0.81 -22.41 -10.41
C GLY A 286 0.20 -22.56 -11.82
N TYR A 287 -1.03 -22.07 -11.97
CA TYR A 287 -1.80 -22.11 -13.22
C TYR A 287 -1.37 -21.05 -14.25
N GLY A 288 -0.57 -20.07 -13.84
CA GLY A 288 -0.27 -18.84 -14.57
C GLY A 288 -0.89 -17.61 -13.91
N TYR A 289 -0.20 -16.46 -13.98
CA TYR A 289 -0.69 -15.22 -13.36
C TYR A 289 -2.05 -14.80 -13.91
N ALA A 290 -3.04 -14.54 -13.04
CA ALA A 290 -4.42 -14.24 -13.44
C ALA A 290 -5.11 -15.31 -14.31
N ALA A 291 -4.64 -16.57 -14.27
CA ALA A 291 -5.14 -17.64 -15.14
C ALA A 291 -6.16 -18.57 -14.46
N TYR A 292 -6.37 -18.44 -13.15
CA TYR A 292 -7.28 -19.34 -12.43
C TYR A 292 -8.74 -18.94 -12.63
N TRP A 293 -9.14 -17.72 -12.25
CA TRP A 293 -10.53 -17.24 -12.34
C TRP A 293 -10.96 -16.85 -13.76
N VAL A 294 -11.04 -17.83 -14.66
CA VAL A 294 -11.36 -17.65 -16.08
C VAL A 294 -12.63 -18.41 -16.46
N GLN A 295 -13.54 -17.75 -17.17
CA GLN A 295 -14.80 -18.36 -17.62
C GLN A 295 -14.55 -19.54 -18.56
N GLY A 296 -15.32 -20.61 -18.36
CA GLY A 296 -15.16 -21.87 -19.09
C GLY A 296 -14.20 -22.87 -18.46
N PHE A 297 -13.46 -22.52 -17.40
CA PHE A 297 -12.68 -23.50 -16.63
C PHE A 297 -13.52 -24.16 -15.55
N ALA A 298 -13.36 -25.48 -15.39
CA ALA A 298 -14.25 -26.30 -14.58
C ALA A 298 -14.28 -25.88 -13.09
N ASP A 299 -13.11 -25.67 -12.47
CA ASP A 299 -13.04 -25.32 -11.05
C ASP A 299 -13.64 -23.93 -10.74
N PRO A 300 -13.29 -22.84 -11.46
CA PRO A 300 -13.94 -21.54 -11.30
C PRO A 300 -15.45 -21.59 -11.52
N GLU A 301 -15.94 -22.27 -12.57
CA GLU A 301 -17.37 -22.39 -12.86
C GLU A 301 -18.13 -23.10 -11.74
N ARG A 302 -17.55 -24.18 -11.19
CA ARG A 302 -18.09 -24.87 -10.02
C ARG A 302 -18.14 -23.96 -8.80
N LEU A 303 -17.04 -23.28 -8.48
CA LEU A 303 -16.98 -22.40 -7.31
C LEU A 303 -17.93 -21.20 -7.45
N TRP A 304 -18.05 -20.60 -8.63
CA TRP A 304 -19.05 -19.54 -8.85
C TRP A 304 -20.48 -20.05 -8.67
N ALA A 305 -20.79 -21.28 -9.09
CA ALA A 305 -22.10 -21.88 -8.87
C ALA A 305 -22.36 -22.16 -7.37
N GLU A 306 -21.39 -22.74 -6.66
CA GLU A 306 -21.48 -23.04 -5.21
C GLU A 306 -21.68 -21.78 -4.35
N PHE A 307 -21.04 -20.68 -4.74
CA PHE A 307 -21.12 -19.38 -4.06
C PHE A 307 -22.15 -18.41 -4.68
N TYR A 308 -23.02 -18.89 -5.57
CA TYR A 308 -24.09 -18.10 -6.21
C TYR A 308 -23.60 -16.81 -6.92
N ILE A 309 -22.38 -16.83 -7.48
CA ILE A 309 -21.77 -15.72 -8.21
C ILE A 309 -22.22 -15.74 -9.68
N THR A 310 -23.39 -15.16 -9.94
CA THR A 310 -24.00 -15.15 -11.29
C THR A 310 -23.21 -14.34 -12.32
N THR A 311 -22.43 -13.35 -11.89
CA THR A 311 -21.62 -12.50 -12.76
C THR A 311 -20.33 -13.18 -13.23
N ARG A 312 -19.92 -14.30 -12.61
CA ARG A 312 -18.71 -15.08 -12.93
C ARG A 312 -17.45 -14.20 -13.10
N THR A 313 -17.35 -13.20 -12.23
CA THR A 313 -16.30 -12.16 -12.22
C THR A 313 -16.18 -11.57 -10.82
N GLY A 314 -15.02 -10.99 -10.50
CA GLY A 314 -14.82 -10.28 -9.22
C GLY A 314 -14.76 -11.19 -7.97
N PHE A 315 -14.56 -12.49 -8.17
CA PHE A 315 -14.45 -13.49 -7.11
C PHE A 315 -13.00 -13.95 -6.96
N HIS A 316 -12.58 -14.23 -5.72
CA HIS A 316 -11.20 -14.59 -5.38
C HIS A 316 -11.14 -15.30 -4.04
N PHE A 317 -10.00 -15.89 -3.69
CA PHE A 317 -9.82 -16.67 -2.46
C PHE A 317 -9.87 -15.84 -1.16
N HIS A 318 -9.96 -14.50 -1.23
CA HIS A 318 -9.95 -13.62 -0.04
C HIS A 318 -8.73 -13.88 0.87
N ASN A 319 -7.61 -14.31 0.29
CA ASN A 319 -6.36 -14.51 0.97
C ASN A 319 -5.26 -14.38 -0.08
N THR A 320 -4.44 -13.34 0.03
CA THR A 320 -3.39 -13.04 -0.95
C THR A 320 -2.45 -14.23 -1.13
N TYR A 321 -2.14 -14.99 -0.08
CA TYR A 321 -1.18 -16.09 -0.15
C TYR A 321 -1.76 -17.31 -0.87
N ILE A 322 -3.02 -17.66 -0.61
CA ILE A 322 -3.70 -18.75 -1.31
C ILE A 322 -3.92 -18.39 -2.77
N GLU A 323 -4.36 -17.17 -3.05
CA GLU A 323 -4.49 -16.67 -4.43
C GLU A 323 -3.16 -16.76 -5.18
N THR A 324 -2.08 -16.24 -4.57
CA THR A 324 -0.75 -16.29 -5.19
C THR A 324 -0.26 -17.72 -5.37
N LEU A 325 -0.58 -18.62 -4.45
CA LEU A 325 -0.20 -20.03 -4.50
C LEU A 325 -0.85 -20.73 -5.69
N VAL A 326 -2.15 -20.51 -5.89
CA VAL A 326 -2.89 -21.08 -7.03
C VAL A 326 -2.39 -20.48 -8.34
N GLU A 327 -2.27 -19.15 -8.44
CA GLU A 327 -1.92 -18.51 -9.70
C GLU A 327 -0.46 -18.77 -10.11
N ILE A 328 0.50 -18.60 -9.20
CA ILE A 328 1.93 -18.57 -9.56
C ILE A 328 2.82 -19.44 -8.64
N GLY A 329 2.20 -20.36 -7.89
CA GLY A 329 2.88 -21.41 -7.13
C GLY A 329 3.67 -20.95 -5.92
N PHE A 330 4.32 -21.90 -5.25
CA PHE A 330 5.15 -21.66 -4.07
C PHE A 330 6.29 -20.67 -4.35
N VAL A 331 6.81 -20.66 -5.58
CA VAL A 331 7.84 -19.70 -6.00
C VAL A 331 7.29 -18.28 -5.91
N GLY A 332 6.12 -18.03 -6.50
CA GLY A 332 5.49 -16.71 -6.48
C GLY A 332 5.09 -16.24 -5.09
N VAL A 333 4.50 -17.13 -4.28
CA VAL A 333 4.13 -16.83 -2.87
C VAL A 333 5.35 -16.44 -2.07
N THR A 334 6.44 -17.19 -2.20
CA THR A 334 7.68 -16.92 -1.46
C THR A 334 8.22 -15.54 -1.83
N MET A 335 8.28 -15.21 -3.12
CA MET A 335 8.77 -13.92 -3.58
C MET A 335 7.87 -12.76 -3.11
N LEU A 336 6.56 -12.91 -3.20
CA LEU A 336 5.60 -11.90 -2.74
C LEU A 336 5.70 -11.70 -1.21
N ALA A 337 5.74 -12.78 -0.45
CA ALA A 337 5.92 -12.74 1.01
C ALA A 337 7.23 -12.04 1.37
N LEU A 338 8.34 -12.35 0.69
CA LEU A 338 9.62 -11.66 0.88
C LEU A 338 9.55 -10.16 0.57
N ILE A 339 8.79 -9.75 -0.47
CA ILE A 339 8.59 -8.32 -0.80
C ILE A 339 7.87 -7.61 0.36
N ILE A 340 6.75 -8.16 0.84
CA ILE A 340 5.94 -7.57 1.91
C ILE A 340 6.75 -7.54 3.22
N LEU A 341 7.36 -8.66 3.60
CA LEU A 341 8.13 -8.78 4.84
C LEU A 341 9.36 -7.89 4.81
N ARG A 342 10.09 -7.80 3.69
CA ARG A 342 11.25 -6.91 3.57
C ARG A 342 10.84 -5.45 3.66
N ALA A 343 9.71 -5.06 3.07
CA ALA A 343 9.18 -3.71 3.18
C ALA A 343 8.82 -3.38 4.65
N PHE A 344 8.08 -4.26 5.32
CA PHE A 344 7.66 -4.07 6.70
C PHE A 344 8.85 -4.09 7.68
N TYR A 345 9.60 -5.19 7.70
CA TYR A 345 10.74 -5.39 8.60
C TYR A 345 11.85 -4.37 8.34
N GLY A 346 12.05 -3.94 7.09
CA GLY A 346 13.05 -2.93 6.75
C GLY A 346 12.79 -1.59 7.44
N HIS A 347 11.54 -1.13 7.49
CA HIS A 347 11.18 0.12 8.16
C HIS A 347 11.18 -0.02 9.68
N ILE A 348 10.70 -1.14 10.22
CA ILE A 348 10.83 -1.46 11.65
C ILE A 348 12.30 -1.46 12.06
N SER A 349 13.16 -2.12 11.29
CA SER A 349 14.58 -2.23 11.57
C SER A 349 15.28 -0.88 11.57
N LYS A 350 14.91 0.04 10.65
CA LYS A 350 15.43 1.41 10.66
C LYS A 350 15.09 2.16 11.95
N VAL A 351 13.88 1.97 12.48
CA VAL A 351 13.42 2.63 13.72
C VAL A 351 14.10 2.02 14.96
N VAL A 352 14.19 0.69 15.01
CA VAL A 352 14.71 -0.07 16.15
C VAL A 352 16.24 -0.04 16.23
N PHE A 353 16.92 -0.36 15.13
CA PHE A 353 18.38 -0.52 15.07
C PHE A 353 19.11 0.73 14.55
N GLY A 354 18.42 1.58 13.79
CA GLY A 354 18.97 2.76 13.10
C GLY A 354 18.61 4.10 13.75
N VAL A 355 18.57 5.14 12.92
CA VAL A 355 18.12 6.48 13.31
C VAL A 355 16.60 6.53 13.19
N TRP A 356 15.94 6.96 14.27
CA TRP A 356 14.49 7.12 14.28
C TRP A 356 14.06 8.12 13.21
N SER A 357 13.06 7.77 12.41
CA SER A 357 12.48 8.65 11.40
C SER A 357 10.97 8.45 11.34
N ALA A 358 10.23 9.56 11.31
CA ALA A 358 8.77 9.53 11.19
C ALA A 358 8.34 8.81 9.90
N ASP A 359 9.01 9.09 8.78
CA ASP A 359 8.78 8.43 7.49
C ASP A 359 8.82 6.90 7.59
N SER A 360 9.79 6.32 8.33
CA SER A 360 9.87 4.87 8.51
C SER A 360 8.75 4.35 9.41
N VAL A 361 8.35 5.08 10.45
CA VAL A 361 7.20 4.70 11.29
C VAL A 361 5.91 4.69 10.48
N VAL A 362 5.69 5.73 9.65
CA VAL A 362 4.51 5.84 8.78
C VAL A 362 4.48 4.71 7.76
N LEU A 363 5.61 4.41 7.10
CA LEU A 363 5.67 3.32 6.12
C LEU A 363 5.58 1.94 6.78
N ALA A 364 6.15 1.74 7.97
CA ALA A 364 5.95 0.52 8.75
C ALA A 364 4.48 0.29 9.08
N GLY A 365 3.76 1.33 9.52
CA GLY A 365 2.32 1.27 9.74
C GLY A 365 1.55 0.98 8.44
N ALA A 366 1.80 1.75 7.37
CA ALA A 366 1.08 1.60 6.12
C ALA A 366 1.26 0.20 5.50
N VAL A 367 2.51 -0.31 5.44
CA VAL A 367 2.80 -1.66 4.97
C VAL A 367 2.28 -2.71 5.96
N GLY A 368 2.33 -2.44 7.26
CA GLY A 368 1.78 -3.32 8.30
C GLY A 368 0.28 -3.52 8.16
N LEU A 369 -0.47 -2.46 7.82
CA LEU A 369 -1.90 -2.56 7.49
C LEU A 369 -2.12 -3.49 6.29
N MET A 370 -1.34 -3.32 5.21
CA MET A 370 -1.43 -4.20 4.02
C MET A 370 -1.06 -5.65 4.34
N LEU A 371 -0.04 -5.86 5.18
CA LEU A 371 0.37 -7.19 5.64
C LEU A 371 -0.75 -7.88 6.43
N ILE A 372 -1.37 -7.20 7.40
CA ILE A 372 -2.48 -7.78 8.18
C ILE A 372 -3.65 -8.13 7.24
N ARG A 373 -4.02 -7.21 6.34
CA ARG A 373 -5.12 -7.42 5.39
C ARG A 373 -4.83 -8.53 4.38
N SER A 374 -3.58 -8.76 4.01
CA SER A 374 -3.21 -9.78 3.01
C SER A 374 -3.65 -11.20 3.36
N PHE A 375 -3.85 -11.51 4.64
CA PHE A 375 -4.40 -12.80 5.10
C PHE A 375 -5.89 -12.97 4.82
N PHE A 376 -6.61 -11.88 4.57
CA PHE A 376 -8.07 -11.86 4.50
C PHE A 376 -8.62 -11.20 3.24
N GLU A 377 -7.78 -10.58 2.42
CA GLU A 377 -8.16 -9.96 1.14
C GLU A 377 -7.02 -10.09 0.12
N VAL A 378 -7.36 -9.95 -1.17
CA VAL A 378 -6.43 -10.01 -2.31
C VAL A 378 -6.21 -8.61 -2.86
N GLU A 379 -5.46 -7.79 -2.12
CA GLU A 379 -5.23 -6.37 -2.47
C GLU A 379 -3.77 -6.10 -2.95
N ILE A 380 -2.89 -7.10 -2.89
CA ILE A 380 -1.45 -6.94 -3.22
C ILE A 380 -1.11 -7.59 -4.58
N LEU A 381 -1.70 -8.74 -4.89
CA LEU A 381 -1.49 -9.48 -6.13
C LEU A 381 -2.43 -8.99 -7.25
N GLY A 382 -2.40 -7.68 -7.54
CA GLY A 382 -3.19 -7.12 -8.62
C GLY A 382 -2.69 -5.75 -9.08
N PRO A 383 -2.82 -5.45 -10.38
CA PRO A 383 -2.47 -4.13 -10.90
C PRO A 383 -3.47 -3.10 -10.38
N TYR A 384 -2.99 -1.85 -10.25
CA TYR A 384 -3.85 -0.74 -9.85
C TYR A 384 -4.49 -0.89 -8.47
N PHE A 385 -3.90 -1.69 -7.58
CA PHE A 385 -4.33 -1.72 -6.19
C PHE A 385 -3.51 -0.75 -5.34
N MET A 386 -4.21 -0.07 -4.42
CA MET A 386 -3.57 0.84 -3.47
C MET A 386 -2.61 0.07 -2.55
N ALA A 387 -3.01 -1.09 -2.03
CA ALA A 387 -2.16 -1.87 -1.13
C ALA A 387 -0.87 -2.33 -1.82
N SER A 388 -0.94 -2.84 -3.05
CA SER A 388 0.25 -3.19 -3.83
C SER A 388 1.16 -1.98 -4.07
N PHE A 389 0.59 -0.82 -4.44
CA PHE A 389 1.36 0.42 -4.63
C PHE A 389 2.11 0.85 -3.36
N ILE A 390 1.45 0.82 -2.20
CA ILE A 390 2.03 1.19 -0.91
C ILE A 390 3.16 0.23 -0.50
N VAL A 391 2.99 -1.08 -0.71
CA VAL A 391 4.02 -2.09 -0.42
C VAL A 391 5.27 -1.83 -1.26
N TYR A 392 5.13 -1.67 -2.58
CA TYR A 392 6.26 -1.40 -3.46
C TYR A 392 6.90 -0.04 -3.18
N TYR A 393 6.10 1.02 -2.99
CA TYR A 393 6.60 2.33 -2.61
C TYR A 393 7.43 2.27 -1.32
N GLY A 394 6.89 1.59 -0.29
CA GLY A 394 7.56 1.37 1.00
C GLY A 394 8.88 0.62 0.83
N LEU A 395 8.89 -0.45 0.05
CA LEU A 395 10.09 -1.24 -0.24
C LEU A 395 11.17 -0.39 -0.92
N PHE A 396 10.82 0.35 -1.96
CA PHE A 396 11.77 1.20 -2.69
C PHE A 396 12.30 2.37 -1.84
N LYS A 397 11.49 2.89 -0.91
CA LYS A 397 11.92 3.91 0.06
C LYS A 397 12.94 3.40 1.09
N LEU A 398 13.21 2.10 1.18
CA LEU A 398 14.32 1.61 1.98
C LEU A 398 15.68 2.10 1.46
N ASN A 399 15.80 2.37 0.15
CA ASN A 399 17.02 2.81 -0.50
C ASN A 399 16.83 4.20 -1.16
N PRO A 400 16.69 5.28 -0.36
CA PRO A 400 16.45 6.62 -0.91
C PRO A 400 17.60 7.08 -1.80
N LEU A 401 17.30 7.98 -2.74
CA LEU A 401 18.34 8.65 -3.52
C LEU A 401 19.20 9.52 -2.60
N PRO A 402 20.50 9.69 -2.88
CA PRO A 402 21.31 10.67 -2.20
C PRO A 402 20.68 12.04 -2.44
N VAL A 403 20.35 12.76 -1.36
CA VAL A 403 19.92 14.16 -1.50
C VAL A 403 21.07 14.89 -2.16
N ALA A 404 20.87 15.40 -3.38
CA ALA A 404 21.83 16.27 -4.01
C ALA A 404 21.99 17.49 -3.09
N ARG A 405 23.05 17.48 -2.29
CA ARG A 405 23.38 18.59 -1.39
C ARG A 405 23.45 19.80 -2.31
N ARG A 406 22.53 20.77 -2.14
CA ARG A 406 22.64 22.08 -2.82
C ARG A 406 24.09 22.49 -2.66
N ARG A 407 24.84 22.58 -3.77
CA ARG A 407 26.09 23.33 -3.78
C ARG A 407 25.67 24.69 -3.23
N ARG A 408 26.05 24.99 -1.98
CA ARG A 408 26.03 26.37 -1.52
C ARG A 408 26.91 27.07 -2.54
N VAL A 409 26.29 27.82 -3.45
CA VAL A 409 27.04 28.81 -4.21
C VAL A 409 27.61 29.68 -3.12
N ALA A 410 28.92 29.54 -2.87
CA ALA A 410 29.63 30.51 -2.07
C ALA A 410 29.41 31.83 -2.81
N ILE A 411 28.56 32.68 -2.24
CA ILE A 411 28.52 34.08 -2.64
C ILE A 411 29.95 34.55 -2.35
N PRO A 412 30.73 34.96 -3.36
CA PRO A 412 32.02 35.56 -3.08
C PRO A 412 31.71 36.74 -2.19
N VAL A 413 32.28 36.74 -0.99
CA VAL A 413 32.34 37.96 -0.18
C VAL A 413 33.04 38.96 -1.10
N GLN A 414 32.29 39.90 -1.66
CA GLN A 414 32.89 41.08 -2.24
C GLN A 414 33.57 41.76 -1.07
N ASP A 415 34.90 41.77 -1.10
CA ASP A 415 35.69 42.63 -0.22
C ASP A 415 35.20 44.06 -0.45
N GLU A 416 34.35 44.54 0.45
CA GLU A 416 34.08 45.95 0.60
C GLU A 416 35.42 46.61 0.93
N LYS A 417 36.03 47.23 -0.09
CA LYS A 417 37.09 48.20 0.09
C LYS A 417 36.62 49.19 1.16
N PRO A 418 37.34 49.37 2.28
CA PRO A 418 36.99 50.40 3.24
C PRO A 418 37.20 51.76 2.57
N ALA A 419 36.09 52.43 2.26
CA ALA A 419 36.07 53.85 1.95
C ALA A 419 36.27 54.62 3.26
N ASN A 420 37.50 54.66 3.77
CA ASN A 420 37.92 55.62 4.78
C ASN A 420 39.38 55.97 4.52
N GLY A 421 39.56 57.06 3.77
CA GLY A 421 40.84 57.73 3.65
C GLY A 421 41.18 58.40 4.98
N HIS A 422 42.03 57.77 5.77
CA HIS A 422 42.85 58.44 6.78
C HIS A 422 44.29 57.96 6.59
N MET A 423 45.11 58.83 5.99
CA MET A 423 46.56 58.71 6.12
C MET A 423 46.95 59.18 7.53
N PRO A 424 47.78 58.44 8.27
CA PRO A 424 48.44 58.99 9.44
C PRO A 424 49.53 59.97 9.00
N ALA A 425 49.49 61.20 9.53
CA ALA A 425 50.55 62.18 9.35
C ALA A 425 51.79 61.77 10.17
N PRO A 426 53.02 62.07 9.70
CA PRO A 426 54.19 62.00 10.55
C PRO A 426 54.37 63.31 11.35
N VAL A 427 54.67 63.13 12.63
CA VAL A 427 54.96 64.10 13.72
C VAL A 427 53.75 64.72 14.40
#